data_AF-A0A953IQX6-F1
#
_entry.id   AF-A0A953IQX6-F1
#
_cell.length_a   1.000
_cell.length_b   1.000
_cell.length_c   1.000
_cell.angle_alpha   90.00
_cell.angle_beta   90.00
_cell.angle_gamma   90.00
#
_symmetry.space_group_name_H-M   'P 1'
#
loop_
_entity.id
_entity.type
_entity.pdbx_description
1 polymer ?
#
loop_
_entity_poly.entity_id
_entity_poly.type
_entity_poly.pdbx_seq_one_letter_code
_entity_poly.pdbx_strand_id
1 'polypeptide(L)'
;MNPRDPNLAQVELIAHVLGSLREELVFVGGCAAGLLMTDPAASPARVTYDVDLVVEVASLPGYHRMEEKFSGLGFSRDMAADAPICALALP
;
A
#
# COMPACT_ATOMS: atom_id res chain seq x y z
N MET A 1 -4.97 -15.03 -8.11
CA MET A 1 -4.62 -14.46 -6.79
C MET A 1 -4.59 -15.59 -5.79
N ASN A 2 -3.53 -15.71 -4.99
CA ASN A 2 -3.44 -16.72 -3.93
C ASN A 2 -4.26 -16.28 -2.70
N PRO A 3 -5.42 -16.90 -2.40
CA PRO A 3 -6.27 -16.48 -1.29
C PRO A 3 -5.70 -16.86 0.09
N ARG A 4 -4.59 -17.61 0.12
CA ARG A 4 -3.92 -18.03 1.36
C ARG A 4 -2.70 -17.15 1.69
N ASP A 5 -2.50 -16.08 0.93
CA ASP A 5 -1.42 -15.13 1.22
C ASP A 5 -1.62 -14.50 2.61
N PRO A 6 -0.59 -14.49 3.47
CA PRO A 6 -0.73 -13.97 4.83
C PRO A 6 -0.95 -12.45 4.88
N ASN A 7 -0.65 -11.73 3.79
CA ASN A 7 -0.77 -10.27 3.70
C ASN A 7 -2.10 -9.82 3.08
N LEU A 8 -2.91 -10.75 2.57
CA LEU A 8 -4.17 -10.44 1.87
C LEU A 8 -5.10 -9.55 2.72
N ALA A 9 -5.29 -9.90 3.99
CA ALA A 9 -6.19 -9.14 4.87
C ALA A 9 -5.77 -7.67 5.04
N GLN A 10 -4.45 -7.40 5.09
CA GLN A 10 -3.95 -6.04 5.21
C GLN A 10 -4.12 -5.27 3.90
N VAL A 11 -3.88 -5.92 2.75
CA VAL A 11 -4.15 -5.33 1.43
C VAL A 11 -5.64 -5.02 1.26
N GLU A 12 -6.53 -5.92 1.65
CA GLU A 12 -7.98 -5.71 1.59
C GLU A 12 -8.44 -4.56 2.50
N LEU A 13 -7.88 -4.47 3.71
CA LEU A 13 -8.16 -3.35 4.62
C LEU A 13 -7.76 -2.01 4.00
N ILE A 14 -6.54 -1.90 3.48
CA ILE A 14 -6.07 -0.66 2.86
C ILE A 14 -6.88 -0.35 1.59
N ALA A 15 -7.18 -1.35 0.75
CA ALA A 15 -8.02 -1.17 -0.43
C ALA A 15 -9.44 -0.70 -0.08
N HIS A 16 -9.96 -1.09 1.08
CA HIS A 16 -11.25 -0.60 1.59
C HIS A 16 -11.15 0.86 2.06
N VAL A 17 -10.15 1.20 2.87
CA VAL A 17 -9.93 2.58 3.38
C VAL A 17 -9.68 3.57 2.24
N LEU A 18 -8.94 3.15 1.21
CA LEU A 18 -8.67 3.98 0.02
C LEU A 18 -9.93 4.31 -0.80
N GLY A 19 -10.97 3.48 -0.72
CA GLY A 19 -12.20 3.67 -1.49
C GLY A 19 -11.91 3.81 -3.00
N SER A 20 -12.42 4.87 -3.64
CA SER A 20 -12.18 5.13 -5.06
C SER A 20 -10.74 5.57 -5.38
N LEU A 21 -9.97 6.04 -4.41
CA LEU A 21 -8.59 6.48 -4.63
C LEU A 21 -7.69 5.33 -5.12
N ARG A 22 -8.05 4.09 -4.80
CA ARG A 22 -7.32 2.89 -5.24
C ARG A 22 -7.25 2.75 -6.77
N GLU A 23 -8.17 3.38 -7.52
CA GLU A 23 -8.17 3.35 -8.99
C GLU A 23 -7.03 4.19 -9.59
N GLU A 24 -6.41 5.06 -8.80
CA GLU A 24 -5.22 5.86 -9.19
C GLU A 24 -3.90 5.24 -8.68
N LEU A 25 -3.97 4.11 -7.97
CA LEU A 25 -2.87 3.52 -7.21
C LEU A 25 -2.58 2.09 -7.66
N VAL A 26 -1.34 1.65 -7.46
CA VAL A 26 -0.94 0.25 -7.64
C VAL A 26 -0.31 -0.27 -6.36
N PHE A 27 -0.81 -1.41 -5.87
CA PHE A 27 -0.20 -2.15 -4.77
C PHE A 27 1.07 -2.85 -5.25
N VAL A 28 2.18 -2.63 -4.55
CA VAL A 28 3.50 -3.15 -4.90
C VAL A 28 4.18 -3.75 -3.68
N GLY A 29 5.48 -4.09 -3.79
CA GLY A 29 6.27 -4.53 -2.65
C GLY A 29 5.91 -5.94 -2.15
N GLY A 30 6.30 -6.21 -0.90
CA GLY A 30 6.16 -7.53 -0.30
C GLY A 30 4.70 -7.92 -0.03
N CYS A 31 3.84 -6.95 0.28
CA CYS A 31 2.43 -7.19 0.55
C CYS A 31 1.67 -7.70 -0.69
N ALA A 32 2.14 -7.37 -1.90
CA ALA A 32 1.52 -7.79 -3.16
C ALA A 32 2.19 -9.03 -3.79
N ALA A 33 3.46 -9.29 -3.48
CA ALA A 33 4.26 -10.31 -4.16
C ALA A 33 3.61 -11.70 -4.15
N GLY A 34 3.17 -12.19 -2.99
CA GLY A 34 2.60 -13.54 -2.87
C GLY A 34 1.18 -13.68 -3.44
N LEU A 35 0.45 -12.57 -3.60
CA LEU A 35 -0.84 -12.55 -4.31
C LEU A 35 -0.68 -12.88 -5.80
N LEU A 36 0.49 -12.54 -6.38
CA LEU A 36 0.85 -12.76 -7.78
C LEU A 36 1.57 -14.09 -8.02
N MET A 37 1.98 -14.79 -6.96
CA MET A 37 2.60 -16.11 -7.09
C MET A 37 1.57 -17.15 -7.55
N THR A 38 1.86 -17.82 -8.66
CA THR A 38 0.97 -18.82 -9.27
C THR A 38 1.50 -20.25 -9.21
N ASP A 39 2.77 -20.45 -8.88
CA ASP A 39 3.37 -21.78 -8.75
C ASP A 39 2.92 -22.42 -7.42
N PRO A 40 2.17 -23.54 -7.44
CA PRO A 40 1.74 -24.22 -6.22
C PRO A 40 2.89 -24.83 -5.40
N ALA A 41 4.07 -25.02 -5.99
CA ALA A 41 5.25 -25.55 -5.32
C ALA A 41 6.13 -24.46 -4.69
N ALA A 42 5.82 -23.18 -4.92
CA ALA A 42 6.58 -22.09 -4.34
C ALA A 42 6.40 -22.03 -2.81
N SER A 43 7.46 -21.61 -2.12
CA SER A 43 7.41 -21.37 -0.68
C SER A 43 6.35 -20.30 -0.33
N PRO A 44 5.72 -20.38 0.86
CA PRO A 44 4.79 -19.34 1.31
C PRO A 44 5.45 -17.97 1.33
N ALA A 45 4.67 -16.93 1.00
CA ALA A 45 5.12 -15.55 1.11
C ALA A 45 5.41 -15.18 2.58
N ARG A 46 6.38 -14.28 2.76
CA ARG A 46 6.69 -13.72 4.09
C ARG A 46 5.59 -12.75 4.51
N VAL A 47 5.31 -12.71 5.82
CA VAL A 47 4.50 -11.64 6.42
C VAL A 47 5.20 -10.29 6.27
N THR A 48 4.46 -9.27 5.86
CA THR A 48 4.86 -7.86 5.91
C THR A 48 4.03 -7.11 6.95
N TYR A 49 4.53 -5.96 7.39
CA TYR A 49 3.86 -5.12 8.37
C TYR A 49 3.34 -3.80 7.78
N ASP A 50 3.67 -3.55 6.52
CA ASP A 50 3.33 -2.37 5.72
C ASP A 50 2.62 -2.78 4.42
N VAL A 51 1.98 -1.80 3.79
CA VAL A 51 1.42 -1.89 2.43
C VAL A 51 2.08 -0.83 1.58
N ASP A 52 2.74 -1.25 0.50
CA ASP A 52 3.39 -0.35 -0.44
C ASP A 52 2.45 0.00 -1.59
N LEU A 53 2.39 1.29 -1.91
CA LEU A 53 1.59 1.84 -3.00
C LEU A 53 2.49 2.68 -3.90
N VAL A 54 2.22 2.67 -5.20
CA VAL A 54 2.82 3.60 -6.15
C VAL A 54 1.73 4.36 -6.90
N VAL A 55 2.03 5.63 -7.20
CA VAL A 55 1.22 6.55 -8.00
C VAL A 55 2.11 7.20 -9.04
N GLU A 56 1.59 7.40 -10.25
CA GLU A 56 2.25 8.23 -11.25
C GLU A 56 1.90 9.71 -11.02
N VAL A 57 2.91 10.55 -10.81
CA VAL A 57 2.75 12.00 -10.71
C VAL A 57 3.77 12.72 -11.60
N ALA A 58 3.30 13.72 -12.35
CA ALA A 58 4.14 14.45 -13.30
C ALA A 58 5.04 15.53 -12.65
N SER A 59 4.79 15.90 -11.39
CA SER A 59 5.50 16.98 -10.71
C SER A 59 5.30 16.95 -9.19
N LEU A 60 6.13 17.71 -8.47
CA LEU A 60 6.03 17.88 -7.01
C LEU A 60 4.67 18.43 -6.55
N PRO A 61 4.04 19.42 -7.20
CA PRO A 61 2.66 19.79 -6.89
C PRO A 61 1.66 18.65 -7.05
N GLY A 62 1.89 17.73 -8.00
CA GLY A 62 1.08 16.52 -8.15
C GLY A 62 1.24 15.57 -6.95
N TYR A 63 2.47 15.40 -6.46
CA TYR A 63 2.75 14.64 -5.24
C TYR A 63 2.00 15.21 -4.03
N HIS A 64 2.07 16.52 -3.77
CA HIS A 64 1.35 17.12 -2.65
C HIS A 64 -0.17 17.03 -2.76
N ARG A 65 -0.74 17.16 -3.96
CA ARG A 65 -2.18 16.91 -4.17
C ARG A 65 -2.56 15.47 -3.84
N MET A 66 -1.68 14.50 -4.13
CA MET A 66 -1.94 13.12 -3.73
C MET A 66 -1.89 12.99 -2.20
N GLU A 67 -0.92 13.60 -1.52
CA GLU A 67 -0.86 13.62 -0.05
C GLU A 67 -2.10 14.26 0.58
N GLU A 68 -2.68 15.31 -0.02
CA GLU A 68 -3.94 15.90 0.42
C GLU A 68 -5.11 14.91 0.29
N LYS A 69 -5.15 14.09 -0.77
CA LYS A 69 -6.18 13.04 -0.92
C LYS A 69 -6.06 11.98 0.17
N PHE A 70 -4.83 11.51 0.46
CA PHE A 70 -4.57 10.61 1.58
C PHE A 70 -4.97 11.24 2.93
N SER A 71 -4.64 12.51 3.14
CA SER A 71 -5.03 13.24 4.35
C SER A 71 -6.55 13.34 4.50
N GLY A 72 -7.27 13.53 3.39
CA GLY A 72 -8.73 13.52 3.36
C GLY A 72 -9.37 12.17 3.75
N LEU A 73 -8.60 11.08 3.66
CA LEU A 73 -8.98 9.75 4.15
C LEU A 73 -8.50 9.46 5.58
N GLY A 74 -7.88 10.44 6.24
CA GLY A 74 -7.40 10.33 7.63
C GLY A 74 -5.96 9.83 7.76
N PHE A 75 -5.26 9.53 6.67
CA PHE A 75 -3.84 9.18 6.76
C PHE A 75 -3.00 10.38 7.17
N SER A 76 -1.93 10.14 7.92
CA SER A 76 -0.97 11.17 8.29
C SER A 76 0.45 10.66 8.06
N ARG A 77 1.42 11.57 7.86
CA ARG A 77 2.82 11.14 7.74
C ARG A 77 3.29 10.48 9.02
N ASP A 78 3.99 9.37 8.89
CA ASP A 78 4.73 8.80 9.99
C ASP A 78 5.93 9.71 10.29
N MET A 79 5.94 10.30 11.48
CA MET A 79 6.95 11.25 11.93
C MET A 79 8.01 10.59 12.83
N ALA A 80 8.04 9.26 12.91
CA ALA A 80 9.13 8.55 13.59
C ALA A 80 10.48 8.89 12.94
N ALA A 81 11.54 8.96 13.75
CA ALA A 81 12.84 9.45 13.29
C ALA A 81 13.48 8.57 12.20
N ASP A 82 13.10 7.30 12.13
CA ASP A 82 13.56 6.29 11.17
C ASP A 82 12.50 5.94 10.12
N ALA A 83 11.33 6.57 10.15
CA ALA A 83 10.31 6.36 9.14
C ALA A 83 10.77 6.88 7.77
N PRO A 84 10.53 6.13 6.68
CA PRO A 84 10.68 6.65 5.33
C PRO A 84 9.84 7.93 5.13
N ILE A 85 10.34 8.90 4.37
CA ILE A 85 9.67 10.21 4.17
C ILE A 85 8.25 10.05 3.56
N CYS A 86 8.02 8.99 2.80
CA CYS A 86 6.74 8.68 2.18
C CYS A 86 5.85 7.74 3.03
N ALA A 87 6.25 7.38 4.24
CA ALA A 87 5.46 6.53 5.12
C ALA A 87 4.23 7.29 5.64
N LEU A 88 3.08 6.64 5.54
CA LEU A 88 1.80 7.13 6.03
C LEU A 88 1.27 6.16 7.09
N ALA A 89 0.80 6.70 8.21
CA ALA A 89 0.08 5.97 9.23
C ALA A 89 -1.44 6.07 9.00
N LEU A 90 -2.14 4.97 9.28
CA LEU A 90 -3.60 4.96 9.37
C LEU A 90 -4.07 5.87 10.52
N PRO A 91 -5.30 6.41 10.44
CA PRO A 91 -5.92 7.14 11.54
C PRO A 91 -6.12 6.29 12.81
#